data_AF-A0A9D7XUM0-F1
#
_entry.id   AF-A0A9D7XUM0-F1
#
_cell.length_a   1.000
_cell.length_b   1.000
_cell.length_c   1.000
_cell.angle_alpha   90.00
_cell.angle_beta   90.00
_cell.angle_gamma   90.00
#
_symmetry.space_group_name_H-M   'P 1'
#
loop_
_entity.id
_entity.type
_entity.pdbx_description
1 polymer ?
#
loop_
_entity_poly.entity_id
_entity_poly.type
_entity_poly.pdbx_seq_one_letter_code
_entity_poly.pdbx_strand_id
1 'polypeptide(L)'
;MTSMFFIMLVLFILTIVLLHGKMVDIENERKATQAQLDKIKEIEESVKNINDQYFEYDSLYKRHTLKNINISFQTGSSNISDIPQNQLVRLLEVGRSIKSFVDNATTKNSNVKYLLIIEGQSSKDYYHNNYELSYERALNLVKYWTTNHVIFNSHYCEVIISGSGQASRFRVYPYIAGNKSNQRFVIHIIPKPGIFEAGIQKQQ
;
A
#
# COMPACT_ATOMS: atom_id res chain seq x y z
N MET A 1 21.59 -65.23 8.14
CA MET A 1 21.01 -64.52 6.98
C MET A 1 19.61 -63.98 7.27
N THR A 2 18.72 -64.73 7.93
CA THR A 2 17.35 -64.29 8.31
C THR A 2 17.30 -63.10 9.28
N SER A 3 18.20 -63.02 10.27
CA SER A 3 18.20 -61.93 11.26
C SER A 3 18.50 -60.54 10.67
N MET A 4 19.37 -60.46 9.66
CA MET A 4 19.72 -59.18 9.01
C MET A 4 18.57 -58.68 8.14
N PHE A 5 17.90 -59.59 7.43
CA PHE A 5 16.70 -59.28 6.65
C PHE A 5 15.58 -58.72 7.53
N PHE A 6 15.36 -59.31 8.71
CA PHE A 6 14.32 -58.84 9.63
C PHE A 6 14.60 -57.44 10.19
N ILE A 7 15.86 -57.15 10.57
CA ILE A 7 16.25 -55.81 11.04
C ILE A 7 16.07 -54.75 9.94
N MET A 8 16.48 -55.07 8.71
CA MET A 8 16.28 -54.17 7.57
C MET A 8 14.80 -53.93 7.28
N LEU A 9 13.95 -54.95 7.39
CA LEU A 9 12.50 -54.83 7.21
C LEU A 9 11.86 -53.93 8.27
N VAL A 10 12.24 -54.07 9.53
CA VAL A 10 11.73 -53.22 10.62
C VAL A 10 12.17 -51.78 10.44
N LEU A 11 13.44 -51.53 10.09
CA LEU A 11 13.94 -50.19 9.77
C LEU A 11 13.20 -49.58 8.57
N PHE A 12 12.93 -50.38 7.54
CA PHE A 12 12.17 -49.93 6.37
C PHE A 12 10.73 -49.56 6.70
N ILE A 13 10.04 -50.33 7.55
CA ILE A 13 8.69 -50.00 8.00
C ILE A 13 8.70 -48.71 8.85
N LEU A 14 9.66 -48.57 9.77
CA LEU A 14 9.81 -47.37 10.59
C LEU A 14 10.10 -46.13 9.75
N THR A 15 10.96 -46.23 8.74
CA THR A 15 11.25 -45.10 7.84
C THR A 15 10.03 -44.72 7.02
N ILE A 16 9.24 -45.68 6.52
CA ILE A 16 7.99 -45.39 5.81
C ILE A 16 7.00 -44.64 6.70
N VAL A 17 6.80 -45.09 7.95
CA VAL A 17 5.86 -44.42 8.88
C VAL A 17 6.31 -42.99 9.18
N LEU A 18 7.62 -42.79 9.44
CA LEU A 18 8.18 -41.46 9.69
C LEU A 18 8.10 -40.55 8.45
N LEU A 19 8.36 -41.08 7.25
CA LEU A 19 8.26 -40.33 6.00
C LEU A 19 6.82 -39.92 5.71
N HIS A 20 5.85 -40.81 5.96
CA HIS A 20 4.44 -40.49 5.77
C HIS A 20 3.96 -39.38 6.70
N GLY A 21 4.32 -39.44 7.98
CA GLY A 21 4.03 -38.36 8.93
C GLY A 21 4.60 -37.01 8.48
N LYS A 22 5.88 -36.98 8.11
CA LYS A 22 6.53 -35.78 7.56
C LYS A 22 5.88 -35.28 6.27
N MET A 23 5.45 -36.16 5.38
CA MET A 23 4.75 -35.77 4.14
C MET A 23 3.41 -35.09 4.46
N VAL A 24 2.66 -35.60 5.44
CA VAL A 24 1.39 -34.98 5.88
C VAL A 24 1.63 -33.59 6.47
N ASP A 25 2.64 -33.44 7.32
CA ASP A 25 2.99 -32.13 7.91
C ASP A 25 3.40 -31.12 6.83
N ILE A 26 4.26 -31.53 5.89
CA ILE A 26 4.68 -30.70 4.75
C ILE A 26 3.48 -30.31 3.88
N GLU A 27 2.55 -31.24 3.61
CA GLU A 27 1.36 -30.96 2.81
C GLU A 27 0.45 -29.94 3.52
N ASN A 28 0.33 -30.02 4.85
CA ASN A 28 -0.43 -29.07 5.65
C ASN A 28 0.21 -27.68 5.67
N GLU A 29 1.53 -27.59 5.86
CA GLU A 29 2.27 -26.32 5.77
C GLU A 29 2.17 -25.70 4.38
N ARG A 30 2.27 -26.52 3.32
CA ARG A 30 2.13 -26.07 1.94
C ARG A 30 0.73 -25.52 1.68
N LYS A 31 -0.32 -26.18 2.17
CA LYS A 31 -1.71 -25.71 2.06
C LYS A 31 -1.93 -24.40 2.80
N ALA A 32 -1.42 -24.28 4.02
CA ALA A 32 -1.50 -23.04 4.80
C ALA A 32 -0.77 -21.88 4.10
N THR A 33 0.44 -22.14 3.60
CA THR A 33 1.23 -21.16 2.83
C THR A 33 0.51 -20.73 1.55
N GLN A 34 -0.08 -21.68 0.81
CA GLN A 34 -0.83 -21.38 -0.40
C GLN A 34 -2.05 -20.51 -0.11
N ALA A 35 -2.81 -20.83 0.95
CA ALA A 35 -3.96 -20.04 1.35
C ALA A 35 -3.57 -18.60 1.73
N GLN A 36 -2.44 -18.40 2.42
CA GLN A 36 -1.91 -17.07 2.72
C GLN A 36 -1.52 -16.31 1.44
N LEU A 37 -0.84 -16.98 0.49
CA LEU A 37 -0.48 -16.38 -0.79
C LEU A 37 -1.70 -15.96 -1.61
N ASP A 38 -2.74 -16.79 -1.66
CA ASP A 38 -3.97 -16.49 -2.38
C ASP A 38 -4.71 -15.30 -1.74
N LYS A 39 -4.68 -15.20 -0.41
CA LYS A 39 -5.22 -14.04 0.33
C LYS A 39 -4.45 -12.75 0.02
N ILE A 40 -3.12 -12.82 -0.06
CA ILE A 40 -2.28 -11.67 -0.44
C ILE A 40 -2.64 -11.21 -1.85
N LYS A 41 -2.78 -12.15 -2.81
CA LYS A 41 -3.17 -11.84 -4.19
C LYS A 41 -4.55 -11.20 -4.27
N GLU A 42 -5.53 -11.73 -3.53
CA GLU A 42 -6.88 -11.17 -3.43
C GLU A 42 -6.84 -9.71 -2.95
N ILE A 43 -6.04 -9.43 -1.91
CA ILE A 43 -5.87 -8.07 -1.38
C ILE A 43 -5.19 -7.16 -2.41
N GLU A 44 -4.10 -7.61 -3.05
CA GLU A 44 -3.42 -6.85 -4.10
C GLU A 44 -4.35 -6.52 -5.28
N GLU A 45 -5.16 -7.48 -5.72
CA GLU A 45 -6.15 -7.29 -6.79
C GLU A 45 -7.29 -6.34 -6.36
N SER A 46 -7.76 -6.45 -5.12
CA SER A 46 -8.78 -5.53 -4.60
C SER A 46 -8.30 -4.08 -4.59
N VAL A 47 -7.01 -3.87 -4.29
CA VAL A 47 -6.38 -2.55 -4.32
C VAL A 47 -6.27 -2.07 -5.76
N LYS A 48 -5.90 -2.93 -6.73
CA LYS A 48 -5.86 -2.57 -8.17
C LYS A 48 -7.18 -2.03 -8.68
N ASN A 49 -8.31 -2.50 -8.14
CA ASN A 49 -9.65 -2.06 -8.52
C ASN A 49 -10.15 -0.83 -7.75
N ILE A 50 -9.26 -0.08 -7.07
CA ILE A 50 -9.64 1.24 -6.54
C ILE A 50 -10.09 2.13 -7.70
N ASN A 51 -11.12 2.94 -7.49
CA ASN A 51 -11.85 3.65 -8.54
C ASN A 51 -10.96 4.17 -9.70
N ASP A 52 -11.03 3.47 -10.84
CA ASP A 52 -10.28 3.74 -12.08
C ASP A 52 -10.55 5.13 -12.68
N GLN A 53 -11.62 5.80 -12.22
CA GLN A 53 -11.92 7.19 -12.58
C GLN A 53 -10.82 8.15 -12.08
N TYR A 54 -10.25 7.86 -10.91
CA TYR A 54 -9.31 8.75 -10.21
C TYR A 54 -7.90 8.19 -10.11
N PHE A 55 -7.73 6.88 -10.26
CA PHE A 55 -6.45 6.21 -10.10
C PHE A 55 -6.08 5.43 -11.36
N GLU A 56 -4.79 5.38 -11.62
CA GLU A 56 -4.17 4.50 -12.60
C GLU A 56 -3.16 3.62 -11.87
N TYR A 57 -3.27 2.31 -12.07
CA TYR A 57 -2.33 1.36 -11.50
C TYR A 57 -1.04 1.32 -12.33
N ASP A 58 0.02 1.82 -11.73
CA ASP A 58 1.39 1.74 -12.23
C ASP A 58 1.96 0.36 -11.88
N SER A 59 1.94 -0.55 -12.86
CA SER A 59 2.36 -1.94 -12.68
C SER A 59 3.86 -2.10 -12.41
N LEU A 60 4.69 -1.16 -12.88
CA LEU A 60 6.13 -1.16 -12.68
C LEU A 60 6.48 -0.87 -11.22
N TYR A 61 5.80 0.11 -10.63
CA TYR A 61 6.03 0.53 -9.24
C TYR A 61 4.98 -0.02 -8.26
N LYS A 62 4.09 -0.90 -8.74
CA LYS A 62 3.01 -1.57 -7.99
C LYS A 62 2.18 -0.62 -7.13
N ARG A 63 1.68 0.47 -7.72
CA ARG A 63 1.00 1.55 -6.98
C ARG A 63 -0.12 2.20 -7.77
N HIS A 64 -0.93 2.98 -7.09
CA HIS A 64 -1.95 3.84 -7.70
C HIS A 64 -1.45 5.27 -7.82
N THR A 65 -1.52 5.83 -9.03
CA THR A 65 -1.20 7.24 -9.29
C THR A 65 -2.49 7.98 -9.65
N LEU A 66 -2.63 9.22 -9.20
CA LEU A 66 -3.80 10.02 -9.56
C LEU A 66 -3.85 10.29 -11.07
N LYS A 67 -5.00 10.00 -11.68
CA LYS A 67 -5.29 10.24 -13.09
C LYS A 67 -5.95 11.61 -13.27
N ASN A 68 -5.53 12.35 -14.29
CA ASN A 68 -6.19 13.58 -14.75
C ASN A 68 -6.31 14.74 -13.72
N ILE A 69 -5.39 14.82 -12.75
CA ILE A 69 -5.31 15.94 -11.81
C ILE A 69 -3.95 16.61 -11.98
N ASN A 70 -3.93 17.76 -12.64
CA ASN A 70 -2.75 18.60 -12.72
C ASN A 70 -2.71 19.50 -11.49
N ILE A 71 -2.26 18.96 -10.36
CA ILE A 71 -1.96 19.77 -9.18
C ILE A 71 -0.63 20.45 -9.42
N SER A 72 -0.62 21.78 -9.46
CA SER A 72 0.60 22.57 -9.31
C SER A 72 0.33 23.67 -8.29
N PHE A 73 1.09 23.67 -7.20
CA PHE A 73 1.18 24.84 -6.32
C PHE A 73 1.91 25.98 -7.05
N GLN A 74 1.80 27.19 -6.51
CA GLN A 74 2.66 28.28 -6.95
C GLN A 74 4.10 28.05 -6.43
N THR A 75 5.08 28.61 -7.14
CA THR A 75 6.49 28.48 -6.76
C THR A 75 6.72 29.06 -5.36
N GLY A 76 7.33 28.29 -4.47
CA GLY A 76 7.63 28.71 -3.10
C GLY A 76 6.41 28.74 -2.17
N SER A 77 5.24 28.30 -2.63
CA SER A 77 4.02 28.27 -1.81
C SER A 77 3.55 26.84 -1.52
N SER A 78 2.99 26.67 -0.33
CA SER A 78 2.29 25.47 0.13
C SER A 78 0.78 25.71 0.31
N ASN A 79 0.27 26.90 -0.04
CA ASN A 79 -1.12 27.27 0.16
C ASN A 79 -2.05 26.43 -0.73
N ILE A 80 -3.03 25.77 -0.12
CA ILE A 80 -4.00 24.94 -0.84
C ILE A 80 -4.85 25.76 -1.83
N SER A 81 -5.05 27.06 -1.56
CA SER A 81 -5.77 27.98 -2.44
C SER A 81 -5.03 28.32 -3.74
N ASP A 82 -3.76 27.92 -3.87
CA ASP A 82 -3.03 28.01 -5.15
C ASP A 82 -3.62 27.08 -6.22
N ILE A 83 -4.28 26.01 -5.77
CA ILE A 83 -4.89 25.02 -6.64
C ILE A 83 -6.25 25.57 -7.11
N PRO A 84 -6.55 25.56 -8.42
CA PRO A 84 -7.84 26.00 -8.93
C PRO A 84 -9.03 25.28 -8.28
N GLN A 85 -10.12 26.00 -8.04
CA GLN A 85 -11.29 25.49 -7.30
C GLN A 85 -11.86 24.19 -7.89
N ASN A 86 -11.91 24.07 -9.21
CA ASN A 86 -12.37 22.85 -9.89
C ASN A 86 -11.46 21.64 -9.61
N GLN A 87 -10.15 21.84 -9.46
CA GLN A 87 -9.19 20.80 -9.07
C GLN A 87 -9.33 20.47 -7.58
N LEU A 88 -9.58 21.47 -6.71
CA LEU A 88 -9.85 21.24 -5.28
C LEU A 88 -11.10 20.38 -5.04
N VAL A 89 -12.16 20.60 -5.82
CA VAL A 89 -13.36 19.75 -5.77
C VAL A 89 -13.02 18.32 -6.15
N ARG A 90 -12.27 18.11 -7.25
CA ARG A 90 -11.80 16.77 -7.65
C ARG A 90 -10.93 16.12 -6.58
N LEU A 91 -10.04 16.87 -5.95
CA LEU A 91 -9.21 16.37 -4.85
C LEU A 91 -10.04 15.95 -3.64
N LEU A 92 -11.15 16.63 -3.38
CA LEU A 92 -12.09 16.22 -2.34
C LEU A 92 -12.81 14.92 -2.73
N GLU A 93 -13.22 14.77 -3.99
CA GLU A 93 -13.81 13.53 -4.51
C GLU A 93 -12.85 12.36 -4.44
N VAL A 94 -11.56 12.57 -4.76
CA VAL A 94 -10.48 11.61 -4.57
C VAL A 94 -10.42 11.17 -3.11
N GLY A 95 -10.31 12.11 -2.16
CA GLY A 95 -10.25 11.80 -0.73
C GLY A 95 -11.45 10.98 -0.26
N ARG A 96 -12.66 11.35 -0.70
CA ARG A 96 -13.89 10.59 -0.44
C ARG A 96 -13.85 9.20 -1.05
N SER A 97 -13.35 9.05 -2.28
CA SER A 97 -13.22 7.76 -2.95
C SER A 97 -12.26 6.83 -2.21
N ILE A 98 -11.11 7.33 -1.74
CA ILE A 98 -10.16 6.55 -0.93
C ILE A 98 -10.82 6.13 0.38
N LYS A 99 -11.50 7.06 1.06
CA LYS A 99 -12.19 6.76 2.33
C LYS A 99 -13.23 5.66 2.15
N SER A 100 -14.10 5.79 1.15
CA SER A 100 -15.11 4.77 0.84
C SER A 100 -14.46 3.43 0.48
N PHE A 101 -13.35 3.43 -0.25
CA PHE A 101 -12.60 2.20 -0.54
C PHE A 101 -12.11 1.51 0.75
N VAL A 102 -11.43 2.24 1.64
CA VAL A 102 -10.93 1.72 2.92
C VAL A 102 -12.07 1.22 3.80
N ASP A 103 -13.14 2.00 3.96
CA ASP A 103 -14.28 1.63 4.81
C ASP A 103 -14.99 0.37 4.27
N ASN A 104 -15.16 0.26 2.95
CA ASN A 104 -15.75 -0.92 2.33
C ASN A 104 -14.86 -2.16 2.44
N ALA A 105 -13.55 -2.00 2.24
CA ALA A 105 -12.61 -3.11 2.30
C ALA A 105 -12.48 -3.66 3.73
N THR A 106 -12.47 -2.77 4.73
CA THR A 106 -12.38 -3.15 6.15
C THR A 106 -13.67 -3.78 6.67
N THR A 107 -14.83 -3.38 6.14
CA THR A 107 -16.11 -4.06 6.40
C THR A 107 -16.12 -5.50 5.86
N LYS A 108 -15.49 -5.73 4.69
CA LYS A 108 -15.37 -7.08 4.09
C LYS A 108 -14.32 -7.94 4.80
N ASN A 109 -13.23 -7.33 5.26
CA ASN A 109 -12.14 -8.01 5.93
C ASN A 109 -11.45 -7.09 6.95
N SER A 110 -11.83 -7.23 8.21
CA SER A 110 -11.30 -6.42 9.33
C SER A 110 -9.81 -6.61 9.59
N ASN A 111 -9.21 -7.67 9.04
CA ASN A 111 -7.79 -7.98 9.24
C ASN A 111 -6.87 -7.23 8.27
N VAL A 112 -7.43 -6.59 7.23
CA VAL A 112 -6.67 -5.79 6.28
C VAL A 112 -6.62 -4.36 6.76
N LYS A 113 -5.40 -3.85 6.92
CA LYS A 113 -5.15 -2.45 7.22
C LYS A 113 -4.54 -1.77 6.01
N TYR A 114 -4.56 -0.45 5.99
CA TYR A 114 -4.03 0.35 4.90
C TYR A 114 -3.04 1.38 5.41
N LEU A 115 -2.08 1.72 4.56
CA LEU A 115 -1.17 2.83 4.75
C LEU A 115 -1.40 3.83 3.62
N LEU A 116 -1.88 5.01 3.97
CA LEU A 116 -2.08 6.12 3.06
C LEU A 116 -0.92 7.10 3.21
N ILE A 117 -0.02 7.16 2.22
CA ILE A 117 1.12 8.07 2.22
C ILE A 117 0.79 9.23 1.29
N ILE A 118 0.82 10.45 1.83
CA ILE A 118 0.67 11.68 1.08
C ILE A 118 2.04 12.33 1.03
N GLU A 119 2.69 12.19 -0.12
CA GLU A 119 4.05 12.66 -0.38
C GLU A 119 4.00 13.97 -1.17
N GLY A 120 4.40 15.06 -0.55
CA GLY A 120 4.58 16.33 -1.26
C GLY A 120 5.91 16.35 -2.02
N GLN A 121 5.93 17.13 -3.11
CA GLN A 121 7.07 17.29 -4.00
C GLN A 121 7.35 18.77 -4.26
N SER A 122 8.59 19.07 -4.67
CA SER A 122 8.97 20.40 -5.11
C SER A 122 9.80 20.40 -6.40
N SER A 123 9.84 21.55 -7.08
CA SER A 123 10.68 21.74 -8.25
C SER A 123 12.16 21.68 -7.88
N LYS A 124 13.00 21.28 -8.85
CA LYS A 124 14.45 21.28 -8.69
C LYS A 124 14.95 22.70 -8.94
N ASP A 125 14.77 23.56 -7.94
CA ASP A 125 15.11 24.98 -7.94
C ASP A 125 16.07 25.31 -6.79
N TYR A 126 16.39 26.60 -6.61
CA TYR A 126 17.29 27.08 -5.57
C TYR A 126 16.59 27.37 -4.24
N TYR A 127 15.35 26.93 -4.06
CA TYR A 127 14.67 27.10 -2.78
C TYR A 127 15.32 26.21 -1.73
N HIS A 128 15.77 26.81 -0.62
CA HIS A 128 16.62 26.12 0.36
C HIS A 128 15.83 25.08 1.16
N ASN A 129 14.56 25.37 1.46
CA ASN A 129 13.73 24.54 2.34
C ASN A 129 12.77 23.65 1.54
N ASN A 130 13.29 23.02 0.48
CA ASN A 130 12.46 22.28 -0.47
C ASN A 130 11.81 21.03 0.16
N TYR A 131 12.46 20.40 1.16
CA TYR A 131 11.88 19.29 1.90
C TYR A 131 10.71 19.76 2.78
N GLU A 132 10.90 20.84 3.53
CA GLU A 132 9.89 21.45 4.39
C GLU A 132 8.69 21.93 3.58
N LEU A 133 8.95 22.69 2.50
CA LEU A 133 7.90 23.17 1.59
C LEU A 133 7.06 22.02 1.02
N SER A 134 7.72 20.93 0.65
CA SER A 134 7.03 19.75 0.13
C SER A 134 6.18 19.07 1.21
N TYR A 135 6.68 18.96 2.45
CA TYR A 135 5.91 18.44 3.57
C TYR A 135 4.67 19.31 3.85
N GLU A 136 4.82 20.63 3.87
CA GLU A 136 3.71 21.56 4.09
C GLU A 136 2.61 21.42 3.02
N ARG A 137 2.98 21.19 1.76
CA ARG A 137 2.00 20.93 0.69
C ARG A 137 1.16 19.69 0.97
N ALA A 138 1.80 18.60 1.40
CA ALA A 138 1.11 17.37 1.78
C ALA A 138 0.21 17.62 3.02
N LEU A 139 0.72 18.34 4.01
CA LEU A 139 -0.03 18.71 5.21
C LEU A 139 -1.28 19.55 4.89
N ASN A 140 -1.17 20.52 3.99
CA ASN A 140 -2.29 21.37 3.60
C ASN A 140 -3.37 20.61 2.83
N LEU A 141 -3.02 19.57 2.06
CA LEU A 141 -4.01 18.65 1.50
C LEU A 141 -4.76 17.90 2.60
N VAL A 142 -4.04 17.36 3.60
CA VAL A 142 -4.67 16.63 4.71
C VAL A 142 -5.60 17.54 5.52
N LYS A 143 -5.18 18.78 5.79
CA LYS A 143 -6.03 19.79 6.43
C LYS A 143 -7.27 20.07 5.61
N TYR A 144 -7.13 20.27 4.30
CA TYR A 144 -8.27 20.48 3.39
C TYR A 144 -9.26 19.32 3.44
N TRP A 145 -8.79 18.07 3.38
CA TRP A 145 -9.63 16.89 3.53
C TRP A 145 -10.32 16.83 4.89
N THR A 146 -9.60 17.07 5.98
CA THR A 146 -10.12 17.03 7.36
C THR A 146 -11.23 18.07 7.55
N THR A 147 -11.01 19.30 7.10
CA THR A 147 -12.02 20.39 7.16
C THR A 147 -13.27 20.05 6.34
N ASN A 148 -13.15 19.22 5.30
CA ASN A 148 -14.27 18.74 4.49
C ASN A 148 -14.77 17.34 4.91
N HIS A 149 -14.50 16.92 6.15
CA HIS A 149 -14.96 15.67 6.76
C HIS A 149 -14.48 14.38 6.08
N VAL A 150 -13.36 14.44 5.35
CA VAL A 150 -12.64 13.25 4.88
C VAL A 150 -11.61 12.88 5.95
N ILE A 151 -12.04 12.04 6.89
CA ILE A 151 -11.23 11.59 8.03
C ILE A 151 -11.08 10.06 7.93
N PHE A 152 -9.84 9.58 8.01
CA PHE A 152 -9.54 8.15 7.99
C PHE A 152 -9.47 7.61 9.41
N ASN A 153 -10.07 6.45 9.65
CA ASN A 153 -9.97 5.78 10.93
C ASN A 153 -8.57 5.16 11.09
N SER A 154 -7.80 5.65 12.06
CA SER A 154 -6.41 5.22 12.30
C SER A 154 -6.27 3.74 12.64
N HIS A 155 -7.33 3.07 13.10
CA HIS A 155 -7.32 1.62 13.33
C HIS A 155 -7.19 0.82 12.03
N TYR A 156 -7.76 1.34 10.94
CA TYR A 156 -7.85 0.67 9.65
C TYR A 156 -6.97 1.29 8.56
N CYS A 157 -6.71 2.58 8.64
CA CYS A 157 -5.89 3.31 7.68
C CYS A 157 -4.99 4.31 8.41
N GLU A 158 -3.70 4.02 8.38
CA GLU A 158 -2.67 4.91 8.90
C GLU A 158 -2.32 5.95 7.84
N VAL A 159 -2.45 7.23 8.17
CA VAL A 159 -2.12 8.34 7.26
C VAL A 159 -0.74 8.89 7.59
N ILE A 160 0.18 8.80 6.65
CA ILE A 160 1.53 9.38 6.75
C ILE A 160 1.63 10.59 5.83
N ILE A 161 2.07 11.71 6.38
CA ILE A 161 2.36 12.94 5.65
C ILE A 161 3.87 13.03 5.48
N SER A 162 4.36 13.14 4.25
CA SER A 162 5.79 13.17 3.96
C SER A 162 6.14 14.25 2.93
N GLY A 163 7.39 14.74 3.00
CA GLY A 163 7.95 15.70 2.06
C GLY A 163 9.19 15.10 1.40
N SER A 164 9.17 14.96 0.08
CA SER A 164 10.31 14.40 -0.68
C SER A 164 11.22 15.48 -1.29
N GLY A 165 10.82 16.75 -1.20
CA GLY A 165 11.48 17.88 -1.81
C GLY A 165 11.80 17.63 -3.27
N GLN A 166 13.10 17.59 -3.57
CA GLN A 166 13.60 17.40 -4.92
C GLN A 166 13.87 15.92 -5.29
N ALA A 167 13.88 15.03 -4.30
CA ALA A 167 14.44 13.68 -4.41
C ALA A 167 13.45 12.60 -4.86
N SER A 168 12.16 12.94 -5.03
CA SER A 168 11.17 11.94 -5.43
C SER A 168 11.56 11.26 -6.75
N ARG A 169 11.37 9.94 -6.83
CA ARG A 169 11.54 9.17 -8.08
C ARG A 169 10.41 9.41 -9.06
N PHE A 170 9.32 10.03 -8.61
CA PHE A 170 8.07 10.14 -9.35
C PHE A 170 7.86 11.52 -9.94
N ARG A 171 8.94 12.20 -10.33
CA ARG A 171 8.86 13.54 -10.94
C ARG A 171 8.39 13.42 -12.38
N VAL A 172 7.71 14.45 -12.87
CA VAL A 172 7.28 14.56 -14.27
C VAL A 172 8.51 14.72 -15.16
N TYR A 173 8.58 13.86 -16.18
CA TYR A 173 9.54 13.93 -17.26
C TYR A 173 9.16 15.05 -18.25
N PRO A 174 10.12 15.74 -18.89
CA PRO A 174 11.56 15.67 -18.69
C PRO A 174 12.04 16.26 -17.36
N TYR A 175 13.16 15.73 -16.85
CA TYR A 175 13.83 16.17 -15.62
C TYR A 175 14.54 17.52 -15.80
N ILE A 176 13.75 18.59 -15.93
CA ILE A 176 14.25 19.95 -16.10
C ILE A 176 14.25 20.68 -14.76
N ALA A 177 15.30 21.45 -14.50
CA ALA A 177 15.37 22.36 -13.35
C ALA A 177 14.20 23.35 -13.36
N GLY A 178 13.59 23.59 -12.20
CA GLY A 178 12.46 24.51 -12.09
C GLY A 178 11.15 24.01 -12.73
N ASN A 179 11.04 22.75 -13.19
CA ASN A 179 9.80 22.21 -13.74
C ASN A 179 8.66 22.29 -12.69
N LYS A 180 7.74 23.23 -12.90
CA LYS A 180 6.63 23.56 -11.98
C LYS A 180 5.64 22.42 -11.82
N SER A 181 5.51 21.51 -12.80
CA SER A 181 4.64 20.34 -12.67
C SER A 181 5.03 19.44 -11.49
N ASN A 182 6.27 19.54 -11.00
CA ASN A 182 6.74 18.82 -9.80
C ASN A 182 6.37 19.49 -8.47
N GLN A 183 5.72 20.66 -8.50
CA GLN A 183 5.21 21.33 -7.32
C GLN A 183 3.83 20.77 -6.98
N ARG A 184 3.79 19.50 -6.56
CA ARG A 184 2.56 18.74 -6.37
C ARG A 184 2.64 17.80 -5.17
N PHE A 185 1.65 16.95 -5.01
CA PHE A 185 1.75 15.77 -4.15
C PHE A 185 1.46 14.49 -4.94
N VAL A 186 1.89 13.37 -4.37
CA VAL A 186 1.61 12.01 -4.81
C VAL A 186 0.96 11.27 -3.65
N ILE A 187 -0.06 10.49 -3.95
CA ILE A 187 -0.76 9.69 -2.95
C ILE A 187 -0.44 8.23 -3.22
N HIS A 188 -0.03 7.51 -2.18
CA HIS A 188 0.19 6.07 -2.24
C HIS A 188 -0.76 5.38 -1.26
N ILE A 189 -1.37 4.28 -1.69
CA ILE A 189 -2.22 3.44 -0.86
C ILE A 189 -1.62 2.05 -0.87
N ILE A 190 -1.16 1.60 0.29
CA ILE A 190 -0.47 0.33 0.44
C ILE A 190 -1.29 -0.56 1.36
N PRO A 191 -1.74 -1.75 0.92
CA PRO A 191 -2.35 -2.72 1.82
C PRO A 191 -1.30 -3.27 2.79
N LYS A 192 -1.65 -3.32 4.07
CA LYS A 192 -0.91 -4.02 5.12
C LYS A 192 -1.70 -5.29 5.45
N PRO A 193 -1.37 -6.43 4.81
CA PRO A 193 -1.99 -7.70 5.21
C PRO A 193 -1.63 -7.95 6.69
N GLY A 194 -2.64 -8.18 7.52
CA GLY A 194 -2.42 -8.60 8.91
C GLY A 194 -1.71 -9.94 8.99
N ILE A 195 -1.25 -10.31 10.18
CA ILE A 195 -0.75 -11.67 10.44
C ILE A 195 -1.95 -12.61 10.30
N PHE A 196 -1.92 -13.47 9.28
CA PHE A 196 -2.85 -14.59 9.19
C PHE A 196 -2.37 -15.65 10.17
N GLU A 197 -2.87 -15.64 11.40
CA GLU A 197 -2.69 -16.75 12.33
C GLU A 197 -3.39 -17.98 11.72
N ALA A 198 -2.65 -18.75 10.92
CA ALA A 198 -3.03 -20.09 10.56
C ALA A 198 -3.19 -20.85 11.87
N GLY A 199 -4.38 -21.40 12.12
CA GLY A 199 -4.77 -22.00 13.39
C GLY A 199 -3.70 -22.95 13.94
N ILE A 200 -2.88 -22.45 14.87
CA ILE A 200 -2.15 -23.27 15.82
C ILE A 200 -3.15 -23.56 16.94
N GLN A 201 -4.19 -24.34 16.64
CA GLN A 201 -4.79 -25.17 17.67
C GLN A 201 -3.80 -26.32 17.90
N LYS A 202 -2.77 -26.03 18.69
CA LYS A 202 -2.08 -27.09 19.43
C LYS A 202 -3.14 -27.68 20.35
N GLN A 203 -3.70 -28.82 19.96
CA GLN A 203 -4.44 -29.69 20.87
C GLN A 203 -3.52 -29.95 22.08
N GLN A 204 -3.95 -29.45 23.23
CA GLN A 204 -3.46 -29.91 24.53
C GLN A 204 -4.17 -31.22 24.88
#